data_AF-A0A8S2VWJ8-F1
#
_entry.id   AF-A0A8S2VWJ8-F1
#
_cell.length_a   1.000
_cell.length_b   1.000
_cell.length_c   1.000
_cell.angle_alpha   90.00
_cell.angle_beta   90.00
_cell.angle_gamma   90.00
#
_symmetry.space_group_name_H-M   'P 1'
#
loop_
_entity.id
_entity.type
_entity.pdbx_description
1 polymer ?
#
loop_
_entity_poly.entity_id
_entity_poly.type
_entity_poly.pdbx_seq_one_letter_code
_entity_poly.pdbx_strand_id
1 'polypeptide(L)'
;MTVDFPFGEKIKSNPVRKSLGSFLFRSFLKILFITVWIYLIFQFALHMRLRQENIEKKIDNSLIYDATRIIEKKEISNKSKFENKDEKKKCSKITHPKDLDLDHNNIYWQRFISSNGTYYLYHAFYDNRIVVGSSPLIRILSMIDRISPIPIYCLIWLNNTSNPIITSATYQYIWHPKWGNYRDEILQPFLISCPIPKEKYATRKERLPRSVTLFETNCTKLGNNLPIRNNRPLNGKKQSFAVCVKGLDFRSKDISVKLIEWIELLSLLGAEKIFFYEFDIHPNISQVLEYYQQQDKVHVEKLTLPSSQPNSPEIREKYLKEKMLNR
;
A
#
# COMPACT_ATOMS: atom_id res chain seq x y z
N MET A 1 95.77 -33.56 28.50
CA MET A 1 95.99 -32.14 28.81
C MET A 1 96.53 -31.48 27.55
N THR A 2 95.87 -30.40 27.12
CA THR A 2 96.24 -29.40 26.09
C THR A 2 97.13 -29.82 24.92
N VAL A 3 96.62 -29.68 23.70
CA VAL A 3 97.43 -29.21 22.56
C VAL A 3 96.51 -28.38 21.63
N ASP A 4 96.92 -27.14 21.37
CA ASP A 4 96.35 -26.22 20.38
C ASP A 4 97.00 -26.40 18.98
N PHE A 5 96.42 -25.71 17.99
CA PHE A 5 96.98 -25.23 16.71
C PHE A 5 96.85 -26.13 15.43
N PRO A 6 96.89 -25.60 14.19
CA PRO A 6 96.02 -24.57 13.55
C PRO A 6 95.73 -24.76 12.03
N PHE A 7 95.19 -23.69 11.41
CA PHE A 7 95.24 -23.27 9.97
C PHE A 7 94.12 -23.65 9.01
N GLY A 8 93.67 -22.64 8.26
CA GLY A 8 92.94 -22.78 7.00
C GLY A 8 92.19 -21.51 6.57
N GLU A 9 92.87 -20.59 5.89
CA GLU A 9 92.32 -19.36 5.30
C GLU A 9 91.16 -19.63 4.32
N LYS A 10 90.14 -18.74 4.33
CA LYS A 10 89.12 -18.64 3.28
C LYS A 10 89.52 -17.57 2.26
N ILE A 11 89.80 -17.99 1.03
CA ILE A 11 89.86 -17.11 -0.14
C ILE A 11 88.55 -17.26 -0.94
N LYS A 12 88.00 -16.10 -1.35
CA LYS A 12 86.77 -15.90 -2.11
C LYS A 12 86.87 -16.42 -3.56
N SER A 13 85.75 -16.91 -4.08
CA SER A 13 85.35 -16.66 -5.47
C SER A 13 83.82 -16.58 -5.60
N ASN A 14 83.36 -15.60 -6.38
CA ASN A 14 81.96 -15.22 -6.67
C ASN A 14 81.15 -16.34 -7.37
N PRO A 15 79.80 -16.28 -7.31
CA PRO A 15 79.11 -15.78 -8.50
C PRO A 15 77.94 -14.84 -8.20
N VAL A 16 78.02 -13.63 -8.76
CA VAL A 16 76.86 -12.80 -9.11
C VAL A 16 76.24 -13.37 -10.39
N ARG A 17 75.02 -13.91 -10.30
CA ARG A 17 73.94 -13.79 -11.29
C ARG A 17 72.84 -14.81 -10.99
N LYS A 18 71.72 -14.34 -10.44
CA LYS A 18 70.35 -14.70 -10.86
C LYS A 18 69.35 -14.02 -9.90
N SER A 19 68.25 -13.53 -10.49
CA SER A 19 66.96 -13.18 -9.85
C SER A 19 66.53 -11.70 -9.75
N LEU A 20 66.73 -10.89 -10.80
CA LEU A 20 65.81 -9.75 -11.05
C LEU A 20 64.64 -10.14 -11.98
N GLY A 21 64.87 -11.06 -12.93
CA GLY A 21 63.87 -11.46 -13.93
C GLY A 21 62.72 -12.33 -13.40
N SER A 22 62.93 -13.15 -12.36
CA SER A 22 61.88 -14.04 -11.82
C SER A 22 60.84 -13.31 -10.97
N PHE A 23 61.20 -12.17 -10.38
CA PHE A 23 60.30 -11.39 -9.53
C PHE A 23 59.37 -10.51 -10.39
N LEU A 24 59.92 -9.86 -11.42
CA LEU A 24 59.14 -9.08 -12.38
C LEU A 24 58.18 -9.97 -13.18
N PHE A 25 58.60 -11.16 -13.61
CA PHE A 25 57.74 -12.10 -14.34
C PHE A 25 56.55 -12.61 -13.49
N ARG A 26 56.78 -12.92 -12.20
CA ARG A 26 55.71 -13.32 -11.28
C ARG A 26 54.74 -12.18 -10.97
N SER A 27 55.23 -10.95 -10.89
CA SER A 27 54.37 -9.77 -10.69
C SER A 27 53.51 -9.48 -11.92
N PHE A 28 54.10 -9.60 -13.13
CA PHE A 28 53.38 -9.43 -14.39
C PHE A 28 52.30 -10.49 -14.60
N LEU A 29 52.57 -11.75 -14.25
CA LEU A 29 51.59 -12.83 -14.31
C LEU A 29 50.40 -12.56 -13.36
N LYS A 30 50.66 -12.08 -12.14
CA LYS A 30 49.59 -11.74 -11.18
C LYS A 30 48.71 -10.60 -11.69
N ILE A 31 49.31 -9.55 -12.27
CA ILE A 31 48.56 -8.42 -12.85
C ILE A 31 47.71 -8.92 -14.03
N LEU A 32 48.28 -9.75 -14.92
CA LEU A 32 47.54 -10.34 -16.04
C LEU A 32 46.34 -11.16 -15.55
N PHE A 33 46.52 -12.03 -14.54
CA PHE A 33 45.41 -12.79 -13.96
C PHE A 33 44.32 -11.90 -13.36
N ILE A 34 44.69 -10.83 -12.64
CA ILE A 34 43.72 -9.88 -12.07
C ILE A 34 42.95 -9.15 -13.18
N THR A 35 43.62 -8.69 -14.23
CA THR A 35 42.97 -8.00 -15.36
C THR A 35 42.01 -8.91 -16.12
N VAL A 36 42.37 -10.18 -16.35
CA VAL A 36 41.50 -11.18 -16.97
C VAL A 36 40.29 -11.47 -16.09
N TRP A 37 40.47 -11.59 -14.77
CA TRP A 37 39.36 -11.77 -13.83
C TRP A 37 38.41 -10.58 -13.79
N ILE A 38 38.93 -9.35 -13.77
CA ILE A 38 38.12 -8.12 -13.82
C ILE A 38 37.33 -8.05 -15.15
N TYR A 39 37.98 -8.37 -16.27
CA TYR A 39 37.32 -8.43 -17.57
C TYR A 39 36.20 -9.47 -17.61
N LEU A 40 36.43 -10.67 -17.07
CA LEU A 40 35.41 -11.73 -17.00
C LEU A 40 34.24 -11.35 -16.09
N ILE A 41 34.50 -10.72 -14.93
CA ILE A 41 33.45 -10.20 -14.05
C ILE A 41 32.64 -9.12 -14.75
N PHE A 42 33.29 -8.20 -15.48
CA PHE A 42 32.62 -7.15 -16.23
C PHE A 42 31.75 -7.73 -17.35
N GLN A 43 32.28 -8.69 -18.13
CA GLN A 43 31.53 -9.39 -19.18
C GLN A 43 30.34 -10.17 -18.60
N PHE A 44 30.51 -10.84 -17.46
CA PHE A 44 29.43 -11.53 -16.77
C PHE A 44 28.35 -10.56 -16.27
N ALA A 45 28.74 -9.43 -15.68
CA ALA A 45 27.81 -8.40 -15.23
C ALA A 45 27.04 -7.77 -16.39
N LEU A 46 27.70 -7.51 -17.52
CA LEU A 46 27.07 -6.98 -18.73
C LEU A 46 26.07 -7.99 -19.32
N HIS A 47 26.45 -9.27 -19.39
CA HIS A 47 25.58 -10.34 -19.86
C HIS A 47 24.37 -10.55 -18.92
N MET A 48 24.57 -10.48 -17.60
CA MET A 48 23.48 -10.55 -16.62
C MET A 48 22.50 -9.37 -16.78
N ARG A 49 23.02 -8.15 -17.00
CA ARG A 49 22.20 -6.95 -17.22
C ARG A 49 21.37 -7.04 -18.51
N LEU A 50 21.99 -7.46 -19.62
CA LEU A 50 21.30 -7.68 -20.89
C LEU A 50 20.24 -8.80 -20.79
N ARG A 51 20.50 -9.84 -19.99
CA ARG A 51 19.53 -10.92 -19.74
C ARG A 51 18.33 -10.42 -18.92
N GLN A 52 18.56 -9.54 -17.95
CA GLN A 52 17.49 -8.98 -17.12
C GLN A 52 16.57 -8.06 -17.94
N GLU A 53 17.12 -7.18 -18.78
CA GLU A 53 16.32 -6.32 -19.68
C GLU A 53 15.50 -7.12 -20.70
N ASN A 54 16.05 -8.23 -21.22
CA ASN A 54 15.31 -9.12 -22.13
C ASN A 54 14.19 -9.90 -21.43
N ILE A 55 14.38 -10.29 -20.17
CA ILE A 55 13.33 -10.93 -19.36
C ILE A 55 12.21 -9.93 -19.06
N GLU A 56 12.54 -8.70 -18.68
CA GLU A 56 11.55 -7.64 -18.44
C GLU A 56 10.72 -7.34 -19.70
N LYS A 57 11.35 -7.17 -20.87
CA LYS A 57 10.62 -6.99 -22.14
C LYS A 57 9.73 -8.17 -22.51
N LYS A 58 10.16 -9.41 -22.22
CA LYS A 58 9.36 -10.62 -22.50
C LYS A 58 8.16 -10.75 -21.57
N ILE A 59 8.31 -10.36 -20.30
CA ILE A 59 7.22 -10.32 -19.31
C ILE A 59 6.19 -9.24 -19.69
N ASP A 60 6.65 -8.05 -20.08
CA ASP A 60 5.78 -6.92 -20.44
C ASP A 60 4.93 -7.24 -21.69
N ASN A 61 5.55 -7.81 -22.73
CA ASN A 61 4.84 -8.21 -23.95
C ASN A 61 3.84 -9.35 -23.73
N SER A 62 4.16 -10.31 -22.84
CA SER A 62 3.23 -11.40 -22.48
C SER A 62 2.01 -10.87 -21.72
N LEU A 63 2.22 -9.98 -20.75
CA LEU A 63 1.14 -9.38 -19.97
C LEU A 63 0.22 -8.51 -20.83
N ILE A 64 0.77 -7.78 -21.81
CA ILE A 64 -0.02 -6.97 -22.74
C ILE A 64 -0.92 -7.84 -23.62
N TYR A 65 -0.40 -8.97 -24.15
CA TYR A 65 -1.17 -9.86 -25.04
C TYR A 65 -2.31 -10.59 -24.30
N ASP A 66 -2.08 -11.01 -23.06
CA ASP A 66 -3.12 -11.64 -22.24
C ASP A 66 -4.18 -10.63 -21.78
N ALA A 67 -3.78 -9.38 -21.49
CA ALA A 67 -4.70 -8.32 -21.11
C ALA A 67 -5.63 -7.90 -22.26
N THR A 68 -5.12 -7.72 -23.49
CA THR A 68 -5.95 -7.36 -24.66
C THR A 68 -6.97 -8.45 -25.01
N ARG A 69 -6.60 -9.73 -24.89
CA ARG A 69 -7.51 -10.85 -25.15
C ARG A 69 -8.64 -10.96 -24.11
N ILE A 70 -8.39 -10.56 -22.86
CA ILE A 70 -9.40 -10.51 -21.79
C ILE A 70 -10.35 -9.31 -21.99
N ILE A 71 -9.83 -8.17 -22.46
CA ILE A 71 -10.63 -6.96 -22.73
C ILE A 71 -11.58 -7.19 -23.91
N GLU A 72 -11.10 -7.74 -25.02
CA GLU A 72 -11.95 -8.02 -26.20
C GLU A 72 -13.07 -9.03 -25.89
N LYS A 73 -12.80 -10.06 -25.08
CA LYS A 73 -13.83 -11.02 -24.65
C LYS A 73 -14.89 -10.40 -23.72
N LYS A 74 -14.52 -9.41 -22.89
CA LYS A 74 -15.46 -8.71 -21.99
C LYS A 74 -16.31 -7.68 -22.72
N GLU A 75 -15.78 -6.99 -23.73
CA GLU A 75 -16.54 -6.01 -24.50
C GLU A 75 -17.59 -6.68 -25.41
N ILE A 76 -17.31 -7.86 -25.95
CA ILE A 76 -18.26 -8.60 -26.80
C ILE A 76 -19.39 -9.24 -25.96
N SER A 77 -19.13 -9.63 -24.71
CA SER A 77 -20.15 -10.17 -23.79
C SER A 77 -21.05 -9.10 -23.16
N ASN A 78 -20.59 -7.84 -23.03
CA ASN A 78 -21.35 -6.78 -22.38
C ASN A 78 -22.21 -5.94 -23.34
N LYS A 79 -22.08 -6.14 -24.66
CA LYS A 79 -22.80 -5.35 -25.67
C LYS A 79 -24.18 -5.90 -26.05
N SER A 80 -24.65 -6.99 -25.43
CA SER A 80 -25.93 -7.65 -25.79
C SER A 80 -26.90 -7.88 -24.63
N LYS A 81 -26.79 -7.18 -23.49
CA LYS A 81 -27.74 -7.39 -22.38
C LYS A 81 -28.11 -6.18 -21.51
N PHE A 82 -28.14 -4.97 -22.08
CA PHE A 82 -28.65 -3.80 -21.35
C PHE A 82 -29.44 -2.87 -22.27
N GLU A 83 -30.67 -3.27 -22.60
CA GLU A 83 -31.73 -2.32 -22.97
C GLU A 83 -33.13 -2.93 -22.85
N ASN A 84 -33.53 -3.31 -21.63
CA ASN A 84 -34.95 -3.47 -21.32
C ASN A 84 -35.52 -2.10 -20.94
N LYS A 85 -36.35 -1.55 -21.84
CA LYS A 85 -36.99 -0.22 -21.71
C LYS A 85 -37.99 -0.12 -20.54
N ASP A 86 -38.33 -1.23 -19.89
CA ASP A 86 -39.35 -1.28 -18.84
C ASP A 86 -38.82 -1.03 -17.40
N GLU A 87 -37.50 -1.10 -17.16
CA GLU A 87 -36.90 -0.71 -15.86
C GLU A 87 -36.71 0.81 -15.71
N LYS A 88 -36.72 1.56 -16.81
CA LYS A 88 -36.51 3.02 -16.82
C LYS A 88 -37.56 3.82 -16.01
N LYS A 89 -38.69 3.20 -15.64
CA LYS A 89 -39.79 3.87 -14.94
C LYS A 89 -39.81 3.71 -13.43
N LYS A 90 -38.94 2.87 -12.82
CA LYS A 90 -38.99 2.57 -11.38
C LYS A 90 -37.95 3.29 -10.51
N CYS A 91 -36.84 3.74 -11.08
CA CYS A 91 -35.91 4.63 -10.38
C CYS A 91 -36.20 6.08 -10.79
N SER A 92 -36.75 6.88 -9.88
CA SER A 92 -36.68 8.34 -9.96
C SER A 92 -35.23 8.79 -10.24
N LYS A 93 -35.06 9.96 -10.89
CA LYS A 93 -33.74 10.53 -11.18
C LYS A 93 -32.81 10.40 -9.96
N ILE A 94 -31.64 9.79 -10.14
CA ILE A 94 -30.61 9.67 -9.11
C ILE A 94 -30.19 11.08 -8.69
N THR A 95 -30.56 11.48 -7.47
CA THR A 95 -30.20 12.78 -6.89
C THR A 95 -29.11 12.61 -5.82
N HIS A 96 -28.32 13.65 -5.60
CA HIS A 96 -27.33 13.66 -4.52
C HIS A 96 -28.03 13.42 -3.18
N PRO A 97 -27.52 12.48 -2.34
CA PRO A 97 -28.10 12.22 -1.03
C PRO A 97 -27.99 13.45 -0.12
N LYS A 98 -29.01 13.71 0.69
CA LYS A 98 -28.96 14.78 1.69
C LYS A 98 -28.22 14.29 2.93
N ASP A 99 -27.56 15.19 3.65
CA ASP A 99 -26.76 14.82 4.82
C ASP A 99 -27.61 14.14 5.92
N LEU A 100 -28.88 14.55 6.08
CA LEU A 100 -29.82 13.94 7.03
C LEU A 100 -30.31 12.54 6.62
N ASP A 101 -30.12 12.14 5.37
CA ASP A 101 -30.49 10.81 4.86
C ASP A 101 -29.37 9.78 4.99
N LEU A 102 -28.17 10.21 5.40
CA LEU A 102 -27.02 9.34 5.55
C LEU A 102 -27.17 8.45 6.80
N ASP A 103 -26.93 7.16 6.61
CA ASP A 103 -26.94 6.15 7.66
C ASP A 103 -25.55 6.05 8.29
N HIS A 104 -25.41 6.66 9.46
CA HIS A 104 -24.17 6.62 10.23
C HIS A 104 -24.22 5.45 11.22
N ASN A 105 -23.25 4.54 11.15
CA ASN A 105 -23.05 3.53 12.20
C ASN A 105 -22.50 4.18 13.48
N ASN A 106 -21.60 5.14 13.31
CA ASN A 106 -21.08 6.01 14.37
C ASN A 106 -20.39 7.24 13.73
N ILE A 107 -19.64 8.01 14.52
CA ILE A 107 -18.98 9.24 14.07
C ILE A 107 -17.93 9.05 12.95
N TYR A 108 -17.40 7.84 12.76
CA TYR A 108 -16.34 7.55 11.77
C TYR A 108 -16.80 6.64 10.62
N TRP A 109 -17.89 5.90 10.81
CA TRP A 109 -18.32 4.87 9.86
C TRP A 109 -19.74 5.16 9.35
N GLN A 110 -19.88 5.23 8.03
CA GLN A 110 -21.20 5.19 7.37
C GLN A 110 -21.59 3.75 7.06
N ARG A 111 -22.88 3.46 6.98
CA ARG A 111 -23.42 2.14 6.69
C ARG A 111 -24.07 2.13 5.31
N PHE A 112 -23.80 1.06 4.56
CA PHE A 112 -24.48 0.74 3.32
C PHE A 112 -25.01 -0.69 3.42
N ILE A 113 -26.33 -0.85 3.29
CA ILE A 113 -27.01 -2.14 3.37
C ILE A 113 -27.35 -2.57 1.95
N SER A 114 -26.86 -3.73 1.54
CA SER A 114 -27.20 -4.35 0.25
C SER A 114 -28.16 -5.53 0.45
N SER A 115 -28.61 -6.13 -0.65
CA SER A 115 -29.41 -7.37 -0.63
C SER A 115 -28.67 -8.55 0.00
N ASN A 116 -27.34 -8.55 0.03
CA ASN A 116 -26.52 -9.59 0.64
C ASN A 116 -25.27 -9.00 1.28
N GLY A 117 -25.47 -8.39 2.45
CA GLY A 117 -24.39 -7.93 3.32
C GLY A 117 -24.54 -6.47 3.74
N THR A 118 -23.83 -6.14 4.81
CA THR A 118 -23.71 -4.81 5.37
C THR A 118 -22.27 -4.32 5.26
N TYR A 119 -22.12 -3.13 4.72
CA TYR A 119 -20.85 -2.47 4.48
C TYR A 119 -20.73 -1.31 5.47
N TYR A 120 -19.62 -1.27 6.19
CA TYR A 120 -19.23 -0.18 7.06
C TYR A 120 -18.10 0.57 6.36
N LEU A 121 -18.41 1.76 5.86
CA LEU A 121 -17.55 2.58 5.03
C LEU A 121 -16.81 3.60 5.90
N TYR A 122 -15.49 3.61 5.84
CA TYR A 122 -14.65 4.51 6.63
C TYR A 122 -14.35 5.80 5.86
N HIS A 123 -13.35 5.78 4.97
CA HIS A 123 -12.94 6.94 4.18
C HIS A 123 -12.74 6.58 2.71
N ALA A 124 -12.95 7.57 1.85
CA ALA A 124 -12.71 7.52 0.42
C ALA A 124 -11.51 8.39 0.04
N PHE A 125 -10.65 7.90 -0.84
CA PHE A 125 -9.43 8.56 -1.28
C PHE A 125 -9.31 8.57 -2.80
N TYR A 126 -8.84 9.68 -3.34
CA TYR A 126 -8.52 9.80 -4.76
C TYR A 126 -7.11 9.23 -5.05
N ASP A 127 -7.02 8.27 -5.96
CA ASP A 127 -5.78 7.58 -6.30
C ASP A 127 -5.53 7.59 -7.82
N ASN A 128 -4.59 8.40 -8.25
CA ASN A 128 -4.17 8.53 -9.65
C ASN A 128 -2.68 8.21 -9.84
N ARG A 129 -2.12 7.37 -8.97
CA ARG A 129 -0.75 6.90 -9.11
C ARG A 129 -0.61 6.07 -10.38
N ILE A 130 0.45 6.27 -11.15
CA ILE A 130 0.69 5.58 -12.43
C ILE A 130 0.68 4.05 -12.26
N VAL A 131 1.21 3.54 -11.14
CA VAL A 131 1.22 2.10 -10.80
C VAL A 131 -0.16 1.47 -10.66
N VAL A 132 -1.19 2.29 -10.41
CA VAL A 132 -2.57 1.81 -10.25
C VAL A 132 -3.22 1.53 -11.60
N GLY A 133 -2.69 2.10 -12.68
CA GLY A 133 -3.14 1.88 -14.04
C GLY A 133 -3.37 3.19 -14.79
N SER A 134 -3.95 3.06 -15.99
CA SER A 134 -4.14 4.20 -16.88
C SER A 134 -5.28 5.14 -16.49
N SER A 135 -6.14 4.76 -15.55
CA SER A 135 -7.30 5.53 -15.10
C SER A 135 -7.27 5.72 -13.58
N PRO A 136 -7.60 6.92 -13.07
CA PRO A 136 -7.64 7.15 -11.64
C PRO A 136 -8.79 6.40 -10.97
N LEU A 137 -8.61 6.05 -9.70
CA LEU A 137 -9.56 5.30 -8.89
C LEU A 137 -10.00 6.11 -7.67
N ILE A 138 -11.23 5.91 -7.23
CA ILE A 138 -11.65 6.21 -5.85
C ILE A 138 -11.49 4.94 -5.03
N ARG A 139 -10.69 5.01 -3.96
CA ARG A 139 -10.41 3.90 -3.05
C ARG A 139 -11.18 4.12 -1.76
N ILE A 140 -12.01 3.17 -1.36
CA ILE A 140 -12.82 3.24 -0.15
C ILE A 140 -12.38 2.12 0.78
N LEU A 141 -12.04 2.47 2.03
CA LEU A 141 -11.78 1.50 3.08
C LEU A 141 -13.12 1.06 3.69
N SER A 142 -13.37 -0.25 3.71
CA SER A 142 -14.62 -0.82 4.18
C SER A 142 -14.39 -2.05 5.04
N MET A 143 -15.26 -2.26 6.01
CA MET A 143 -15.49 -3.56 6.64
C MET A 143 -16.82 -4.11 6.13
N ILE A 144 -16.86 -5.38 5.71
CA ILE A 144 -18.04 -6.02 5.12
C ILE A 144 -18.29 -7.32 5.86
N ASP A 145 -19.53 -7.63 6.22
CA ASP A 145 -19.91 -8.88 6.90
C ASP A 145 -20.04 -10.09 5.94
N ARG A 146 -19.43 -10.02 4.76
CA ARG A 146 -19.42 -11.08 3.75
C ARG A 146 -18.02 -11.30 3.20
N ILE A 147 -17.63 -12.56 3.00
CA ILE A 147 -16.36 -12.91 2.33
C ILE A 147 -16.44 -12.72 0.82
N SER A 148 -17.64 -12.79 0.25
CA SER A 148 -17.91 -12.59 -1.18
C SER A 148 -18.96 -11.50 -1.35
N PRO A 149 -18.55 -10.21 -1.35
CA PRO A 149 -19.47 -9.10 -1.55
C PRO A 149 -20.10 -9.14 -2.94
N ILE A 150 -21.38 -8.77 -3.04
CA ILE A 150 -22.09 -8.71 -4.33
C ILE A 150 -21.54 -7.59 -5.23
N PRO A 151 -21.76 -7.65 -6.55
CA PRO A 151 -21.47 -6.53 -7.43
C PRO A 151 -22.26 -5.28 -7.02
N ILE A 152 -21.55 -4.15 -6.86
CA ILE A 152 -22.16 -2.85 -6.56
C ILE A 152 -21.60 -1.78 -7.51
N TYR A 153 -22.22 -0.61 -7.46
CA TYR A 153 -21.85 0.52 -8.29
C TYR A 153 -21.50 1.73 -7.41
N CYS A 154 -20.66 2.60 -7.97
CA CYS A 154 -20.29 3.87 -7.36
C CYS A 154 -20.91 5.01 -8.16
N LEU A 155 -21.59 5.91 -7.47
CA LEU A 155 -21.97 7.23 -7.94
C LEU A 155 -20.90 8.21 -7.47
N ILE A 156 -20.06 8.68 -8.40
CA ILE A 156 -19.01 9.65 -8.11
C ILE A 156 -19.55 11.04 -8.43
N TRP A 157 -19.75 11.84 -7.40
CA TRP A 157 -20.25 13.20 -7.49
C TRP A 157 -19.07 14.14 -7.77
N LEU A 158 -19.15 14.95 -8.82
CA LEU A 158 -18.12 15.93 -9.15
C LEU A 158 -18.55 17.32 -8.70
N ASN A 159 -17.57 18.19 -8.44
CA ASN A 159 -17.85 19.61 -8.21
C ASN A 159 -18.59 20.23 -9.42
N ASN A 160 -19.56 21.09 -9.13
CA ASN A 160 -20.30 21.89 -10.12
C ASN A 160 -21.04 21.07 -11.19
N THR A 161 -21.41 19.82 -10.89
CA THR A 161 -22.24 18.98 -11.76
C THR A 161 -23.37 18.32 -10.99
N SER A 162 -24.56 18.27 -11.58
CA SER A 162 -25.74 17.64 -10.96
C SER A 162 -25.80 16.13 -11.16
N ASN A 163 -25.12 15.60 -12.19
CA ASN A 163 -25.17 14.19 -12.55
C ASN A 163 -23.88 13.47 -12.14
N PRO A 164 -23.96 12.35 -11.41
CA PRO A 164 -22.78 11.60 -10.99
C PRO A 164 -22.20 10.77 -12.16
N ILE A 165 -20.93 10.40 -12.04
CA ILE A 165 -20.35 9.33 -12.83
C ILE A 165 -20.76 7.99 -12.21
N ILE A 166 -21.34 7.11 -13.00
CA ILE A 166 -21.67 5.74 -12.59
C ILE A 166 -20.58 4.79 -13.08
N THR A 167 -20.05 3.96 -12.18
CA THR A 167 -19.09 2.91 -12.50
C THR A 167 -19.32 1.68 -11.62
N SER A 168 -18.92 0.49 -12.08
CA SER A 168 -18.88 -0.70 -11.23
C SER A 168 -17.73 -0.61 -10.22
N ALA A 169 -17.93 -1.16 -9.03
CA ALA A 169 -16.91 -1.28 -8.00
C ALA A 169 -16.16 -2.61 -8.12
N THR A 170 -14.88 -2.62 -7.71
CA THR A 170 -14.09 -3.84 -7.50
C THR A 170 -13.66 -3.96 -6.05
N TYR A 171 -13.47 -5.19 -5.59
CA TYR A 171 -13.10 -5.50 -4.20
C TYR A 171 -11.70 -6.10 -4.15
N GLN A 172 -10.90 -5.63 -3.20
CA GLN A 172 -9.64 -6.26 -2.82
C GLN A 172 -9.66 -6.55 -1.32
N TYR A 173 -9.53 -7.82 -0.94
CA TYR A 173 -9.36 -8.20 0.46
C TYR A 173 -7.98 -7.72 0.96
N ILE A 174 -7.94 -7.04 2.10
CA ILE A 174 -6.71 -6.37 2.61
C ILE A 174 -6.17 -6.95 3.91
N TRP A 175 -6.66 -8.11 4.34
CA TRP A 175 -6.04 -8.90 5.41
C TRP A 175 -5.28 -10.10 4.88
N HIS A 176 -4.44 -10.66 5.74
CA HIS A 176 -3.85 -11.95 5.47
C HIS A 176 -4.90 -13.06 5.77
N PRO A 177 -5.25 -13.93 4.82
CA PRO A 177 -6.32 -14.93 5.01
C PRO A 177 -6.09 -15.87 6.21
N LYS A 178 -4.82 -16.15 6.54
CA LYS A 178 -4.46 -17.00 7.69
C LYS A 178 -4.63 -16.35 9.07
N TRP A 179 -5.04 -15.08 9.17
CA TRP A 179 -5.31 -14.43 10.46
C TRP A 179 -6.63 -14.88 11.12
N GLY A 180 -7.22 -15.97 10.62
CA GLY A 180 -8.19 -16.78 11.34
C GLY A 180 -9.48 -16.06 11.62
N ASN A 181 -10.18 -15.56 10.60
CA ASN A 181 -11.54 -15.00 10.72
C ASN A 181 -12.27 -14.92 9.37
N TYR A 182 -11.80 -15.63 8.33
CA TYR A 182 -12.34 -15.55 6.97
C TYR A 182 -13.63 -16.37 6.83
N ARG A 183 -14.75 -15.79 7.28
CA ARG A 183 -16.10 -16.37 7.17
C ARG A 183 -17.15 -15.26 7.14
N ASP A 184 -18.31 -15.59 6.60
CA ASP A 184 -19.46 -14.67 6.61
C ASP A 184 -19.88 -14.31 8.05
N GLU A 185 -20.62 -13.20 8.17
CA GLU A 185 -21.12 -12.63 9.43
C GLU A 185 -20.02 -12.06 10.34
N ILE A 186 -18.75 -12.28 10.00
CA ILE A 186 -17.61 -11.55 10.58
C ILE A 186 -17.20 -10.45 9.62
N LEU A 187 -16.92 -9.28 10.18
CA LEU A 187 -16.39 -8.15 9.44
C LEU A 187 -15.03 -8.45 8.81
N GLN A 188 -15.01 -8.46 7.49
CA GLN A 188 -13.86 -8.61 6.61
C GLN A 188 -13.44 -7.26 6.02
N PRO A 189 -12.15 -6.92 5.99
CA PRO A 189 -11.71 -5.66 5.42
C PRO A 189 -11.54 -5.77 3.91
N PHE A 190 -12.12 -4.80 3.22
CA PHE A 190 -11.99 -4.66 1.78
C PHE A 190 -11.58 -3.24 1.41
N LEU A 191 -10.73 -3.16 0.40
CA LEU A 191 -10.48 -1.95 -0.36
C LEU A 191 -11.40 -1.98 -1.58
N ILE A 192 -12.46 -1.18 -1.54
CA ILE A 192 -13.40 -1.01 -2.64
C ILE A 192 -12.80 0.02 -3.61
N SER A 193 -12.83 -0.26 -4.90
CA SER A 193 -12.22 0.60 -5.93
C SER A 193 -13.20 0.94 -7.03
N CYS A 194 -13.40 2.23 -7.25
CA CYS A 194 -14.30 2.77 -8.28
C CYS A 194 -13.45 3.46 -9.36
N PRO A 195 -13.33 2.91 -10.58
CA PRO A 195 -12.57 3.55 -11.64
C PRO A 195 -13.29 4.78 -12.21
N ILE A 196 -12.53 5.83 -12.50
CA ILE A 196 -13.06 7.02 -13.17
C ILE A 196 -12.74 6.89 -14.67
N PRO A 197 -13.76 6.82 -15.56
CA PRO A 197 -13.55 6.73 -17.00
C PRO A 197 -12.75 7.93 -17.54
N LYS A 198 -11.78 7.67 -18.42
CA LYS A 198 -10.85 8.68 -18.95
C LYS A 198 -11.58 9.81 -19.67
N GLU A 199 -12.64 9.47 -20.41
CA GLU A 199 -13.45 10.37 -21.21
C GLU A 199 -14.14 11.42 -20.32
N LYS A 200 -14.48 11.04 -19.08
CA LYS A 200 -15.16 11.90 -18.11
C LYS A 200 -14.17 12.67 -17.21
N TYR A 201 -12.93 12.20 -17.10
CA TYR A 201 -11.87 12.81 -16.28
C TYR A 201 -11.11 13.93 -17.01
N ALA A 202 -10.87 13.79 -18.33
CA ALA A 202 -9.85 14.57 -19.04
C ALA A 202 -10.22 16.04 -19.37
N THR A 203 -11.44 16.51 -19.11
CA THR A 203 -11.95 17.70 -19.84
C THR A 203 -12.11 18.99 -19.04
N ARG A 204 -11.71 19.10 -17.76
CA ARG A 204 -11.57 20.40 -17.06
C ARG A 204 -11.03 20.24 -15.63
N LYS A 205 -10.09 21.11 -15.21
CA LYS A 205 -9.63 21.26 -13.81
C LYS A 205 -10.77 21.45 -12.79
N GLU A 206 -11.96 21.79 -13.25
CA GLU A 206 -13.18 22.04 -12.48
C GLU A 206 -13.97 20.78 -12.09
N ARG A 207 -13.59 19.58 -12.57
CA ARG A 207 -14.35 18.33 -12.38
C ARG A 207 -13.67 17.36 -11.42
N LEU A 208 -13.23 17.86 -10.26
CA LEU A 208 -12.67 17.00 -9.23
C LEU A 208 -13.78 16.16 -8.57
N PRO A 209 -13.55 14.85 -8.36
CA PRO A 209 -14.43 14.03 -7.53
C PRO A 209 -14.54 14.62 -6.12
N ARG A 210 -15.78 14.90 -5.70
CA ARG A 210 -16.11 15.52 -4.41
C ARG A 210 -16.50 14.46 -3.38
N SER A 211 -17.41 13.58 -3.76
CA SER A 211 -17.90 12.51 -2.89
C SER A 211 -18.29 11.29 -3.70
N VAL A 212 -18.43 10.15 -3.02
CA VAL A 212 -18.84 8.88 -3.61
C VAL A 212 -19.94 8.24 -2.80
N THR A 213 -20.98 7.78 -3.49
CA THR A 213 -22.06 6.97 -2.93
C THR A 213 -22.00 5.58 -3.53
N LEU A 214 -22.10 4.56 -2.68
CA LEU A 214 -22.28 3.16 -3.08
C LEU A 214 -23.76 2.84 -3.17
N PHE A 215 -24.14 2.09 -4.20
CA PHE A 215 -25.52 1.65 -4.39
C PHE A 215 -25.60 0.32 -5.14
N GLU A 216 -26.74 -0.34 -4.97
CA GLU A 216 -27.13 -1.55 -5.69
C GLU A 216 -28.16 -1.19 -6.77
N THR A 217 -28.15 -1.89 -7.91
CA THR A 217 -28.90 -1.57 -9.15
C THR A 217 -30.42 -1.46 -9.04
N ASN A 218 -31.02 -1.77 -7.88
CA ASN A 218 -32.48 -1.83 -7.67
C ASN A 218 -33.07 -0.58 -6.98
N CYS A 219 -32.71 0.63 -7.46
CA CYS A 219 -33.21 1.91 -6.90
C CYS A 219 -33.12 1.98 -5.36
N THR A 220 -32.06 1.45 -4.77
CA THR A 220 -31.89 1.45 -3.31
C THR A 220 -31.77 2.88 -2.79
N LYS A 221 -32.35 3.14 -1.60
CA LYS A 221 -32.19 4.44 -0.93
C LYS A 221 -30.69 4.72 -0.79
N LEU A 222 -30.26 5.89 -1.28
CA LEU A 222 -28.88 6.35 -1.16
C LEU A 222 -28.62 6.80 0.29
N GLY A 223 -28.29 5.84 1.15
CA GLY A 223 -28.02 6.08 2.58
C GLY A 223 -26.55 6.35 2.92
N ASN A 224 -25.68 6.56 1.93
CA ASN A 224 -24.26 6.81 2.17
C ASN A 224 -23.70 7.83 1.17
N ASN A 225 -22.69 8.57 1.59
CA ASN A 225 -21.95 9.52 0.77
C ASN A 225 -20.65 9.88 1.49
N LEU A 226 -19.54 9.32 1.02
CA LEU A 226 -18.23 9.61 1.60
C LEU A 226 -17.58 10.78 0.87
N PRO A 227 -17.07 11.80 1.59
CA PRO A 227 -16.22 12.82 0.97
C PRO A 227 -14.92 12.17 0.48
N ILE A 228 -14.50 12.55 -0.72
CA ILE A 228 -13.27 12.04 -1.33
C ILE A 228 -12.10 12.91 -0.88
N ARG A 229 -11.18 12.32 -0.11
CA ARG A 229 -9.95 12.97 0.34
C ARG A 229 -8.92 12.96 -0.79
N ASN A 230 -8.35 14.14 -1.09
CA ASN A 230 -7.26 14.32 -2.06
C ASN A 230 -6.17 15.20 -1.43
N ASN A 231 -5.45 14.64 -0.46
CA ASN A 231 -4.45 15.36 0.33
C ASN A 231 -3.07 15.34 -0.35
N ARG A 232 -3.02 15.40 -1.68
CA ARG A 232 -1.76 15.42 -2.41
C ARG A 232 -1.06 16.77 -2.22
N PRO A 233 0.27 16.78 -2.03
CA PRO A 233 1.00 18.03 -1.89
C PRO A 233 0.91 18.84 -3.20
N LEU A 234 0.62 20.13 -3.07
CA LEU A 234 0.37 21.04 -4.21
C LEU A 234 1.59 21.15 -5.14
N ASN A 235 2.79 21.10 -4.56
CA ASN A 235 4.06 21.12 -5.30
C ASN A 235 4.36 19.79 -6.01
N GLY A 236 3.54 18.75 -5.82
CA GLY A 236 3.74 17.42 -6.39
C GLY A 236 4.96 16.67 -5.86
N LYS A 237 5.68 17.23 -4.87
CA LYS A 237 6.90 16.64 -4.32
C LYS A 237 6.55 15.41 -3.49
N LYS A 238 7.16 14.28 -3.84
CA LYS A 238 7.07 13.06 -3.03
C LYS A 238 8.03 13.17 -1.85
N GLN A 239 7.57 12.72 -0.69
CA GLN A 239 8.41 12.44 0.48
C GLN A 239 8.94 11.00 0.39
N SER A 240 9.76 10.57 1.35
CA SER A 240 10.39 9.24 1.34
C SER A 240 9.35 8.11 1.43
N PHE A 241 9.03 7.66 2.64
CA PHE A 241 8.01 6.68 2.92
C PHE A 241 7.33 7.02 4.24
N ALA A 242 6.13 6.49 4.42
CA ALA A 242 5.38 6.61 5.65
C ALA A 242 5.13 5.24 6.27
N VAL A 243 4.94 5.21 7.58
CA VAL A 243 4.60 3.99 8.33
C VAL A 243 3.17 4.11 8.85
N CYS A 244 2.35 3.09 8.59
CA CYS A 244 0.99 3.01 9.13
C CYS A 244 0.96 2.01 10.29
N VAL A 245 0.45 2.44 11.44
CA VAL A 245 0.40 1.62 12.65
C VAL A 245 -1.01 1.08 12.84
N LYS A 246 -1.14 -0.11 13.43
CA LYS A 246 -2.45 -0.63 13.85
C LYS A 246 -3.07 0.29 14.91
N GLY A 247 -4.40 0.28 15.02
CA GLY A 247 -5.10 1.02 16.06
C GLY A 247 -4.55 0.78 17.46
N LEU A 248 -4.16 1.87 18.14
CA LEU A 248 -3.61 1.90 19.48
C LEU A 248 -4.74 1.80 20.50
N ASP A 249 -4.59 0.84 21.40
CA ASP A 249 -5.51 0.61 22.51
C ASP A 249 -4.73 0.27 23.78
N PHE A 250 -4.14 1.31 24.39
CA PHE A 250 -3.23 1.19 25.51
C PHE A 250 -3.69 2.07 26.67
N ARG A 251 -4.97 1.97 27.04
CA ARG A 251 -5.54 2.75 28.15
C ARG A 251 -4.85 2.44 29.48
N SER A 252 -4.77 1.16 29.84
CA SER A 252 -4.28 0.72 31.16
C SER A 252 -2.76 0.58 31.24
N LYS A 253 -2.03 0.82 30.15
CA LYS A 253 -0.59 0.51 30.06
C LYS A 253 0.15 1.66 29.40
N ASP A 254 1.04 2.28 30.17
CA ASP A 254 1.96 3.27 29.61
C ASP A 254 3.07 2.58 28.81
N ILE A 255 3.15 2.90 27.52
CA ILE A 255 4.22 2.48 26.61
C ILE A 255 4.97 3.68 26.01
N SER A 256 4.79 4.88 26.58
CA SER A 256 5.32 6.16 26.06
C SER A 256 6.82 6.12 25.77
N VAL A 257 7.64 5.63 26.69
CA VAL A 257 9.11 5.52 26.51
C VAL A 257 9.46 4.66 25.29
N LYS A 258 8.85 3.47 25.18
CA LYS A 258 9.07 2.57 24.03
C LYS A 258 8.56 3.16 22.73
N LEU A 259 7.47 3.93 22.79
CA LEU A 259 6.91 4.62 21.64
C LEU A 259 7.86 5.72 21.15
N ILE A 260 8.47 6.50 22.06
CA ILE A 260 9.50 7.50 21.73
C ILE A 260 10.67 6.82 21.02
N GLU A 261 11.24 5.77 21.63
CA GLU A 261 12.36 5.01 21.05
C GLU A 261 12.04 4.53 19.63
N TRP A 262 10.82 4.02 19.43
CA TRP A 262 10.37 3.52 18.14
C TRP A 262 10.15 4.63 17.10
N ILE A 263 9.57 5.76 17.48
CA ILE A 263 9.37 6.92 16.58
C ILE A 263 10.71 7.51 16.14
N GLU A 264 11.64 7.69 17.09
CA GLU A 264 12.98 8.21 16.77
C GLU A 264 13.76 7.24 15.87
N LEU A 265 13.71 5.94 16.16
CA LEU A 265 14.35 4.93 15.31
C LEU A 265 13.81 4.97 13.88
N LEU A 266 12.49 5.03 13.69
CA LEU A 266 11.89 5.13 12.36
C LEU A 266 12.28 6.43 11.63
N SER A 267 12.33 7.54 12.37
CA SER A 267 12.76 8.82 11.82
C SER A 267 14.22 8.75 11.33
N LEU A 268 15.11 8.13 12.12
CA LEU A 268 16.52 7.90 11.74
C LEU A 268 16.66 6.98 10.53
N LEU A 269 15.78 5.98 10.39
CA LEU A 269 15.72 5.10 9.22
C LEU A 269 15.11 5.77 7.97
N GLY A 270 14.68 7.03 8.08
CA GLY A 270 14.20 7.83 6.97
C GLY A 270 12.69 7.81 6.75
N ALA A 271 11.90 7.34 7.72
CA ALA A 271 10.45 7.50 7.67
C ALA A 271 10.10 8.98 7.82
N GLU A 272 9.38 9.54 6.85
CA GLU A 272 8.98 10.95 6.89
C GLU A 272 7.82 11.19 7.84
N LYS A 273 6.83 10.29 7.80
CA LYS A 273 5.56 10.43 8.52
C LYS A 273 5.11 9.11 9.09
N ILE A 274 4.62 9.10 10.32
CA ILE A 274 4.01 7.93 10.94
C ILE A 274 2.53 8.22 11.19
N PHE A 275 1.65 7.34 10.70
CA PHE A 275 0.21 7.43 10.86
C PHE A 275 -0.24 6.47 11.96
N PHE A 276 -0.76 7.02 13.05
CA PHE A 276 -1.42 6.26 14.12
C PHE A 276 -2.93 6.37 14.01
N TYR A 277 -3.60 5.30 14.43
CA TYR A 277 -5.03 5.30 14.67
C TYR A 277 -5.25 5.14 16.17
N GLU A 278 -6.01 6.03 16.79
CA GLU A 278 -6.22 6.07 18.24
C GLU A 278 -7.61 5.55 18.60
N PHE A 279 -7.70 4.54 19.47
CA PHE A 279 -8.97 4.18 20.11
C PHE A 279 -9.09 4.80 21.49
N ASP A 280 -8.35 4.26 22.47
CA ASP A 280 -8.17 4.85 23.80
C ASP A 280 -6.76 4.53 24.29
N ILE A 281 -6.07 5.54 24.80
CA ILE A 281 -4.64 5.47 25.10
C ILE A 281 -4.33 6.19 26.41
N HIS A 282 -3.26 5.74 27.06
CA HIS A 282 -2.76 6.37 28.29
C HIS A 282 -2.44 7.87 28.06
N PRO A 283 -2.70 8.77 29.02
CA PRO A 283 -2.41 10.20 28.88
C PRO A 283 -0.95 10.52 28.50
N ASN A 284 0.01 9.75 29.02
CA ASN A 284 1.43 9.92 28.65
C ASN A 284 1.70 9.57 27.18
N ILE A 285 0.99 8.59 26.63
CA ILE A 285 1.07 8.25 25.19
C ILE A 285 0.48 9.38 24.36
N SER A 286 -0.65 9.96 24.80
CA SER A 286 -1.28 11.11 24.14
C SER A 286 -0.31 12.30 24.05
N GLN A 287 0.36 12.65 25.16
CA GLN A 287 1.36 13.72 25.19
C GLN A 287 2.53 13.47 24.21
N VAL A 288 3.03 12.23 24.13
CA VAL A 288 4.09 11.87 23.18
C VAL A 288 3.62 12.05 21.74
N LEU A 289 2.42 11.54 21.40
CA LEU A 289 1.88 11.66 20.06
C LEU A 289 1.62 13.12 19.67
N GLU A 290 1.10 13.93 20.58
CA GLU A 290 0.89 15.37 20.38
C GLU A 290 2.22 16.10 20.12
N TYR A 291 3.26 15.81 20.91
CA TYR A 291 4.60 16.37 20.72
C TYR A 291 5.14 16.09 19.31
N TYR A 292 5.06 14.84 18.83
CA TYR A 292 5.53 14.49 17.49
C TYR A 292 4.61 14.97 16.36
N GLN A 293 3.33 15.17 16.64
CA GLN A 293 2.38 15.75 15.68
C GLN A 293 2.67 17.24 15.46
N GLN A 294 3.03 17.98 16.50
CA GLN A 294 3.47 19.38 16.39
C GLN A 294 4.75 19.55 15.54
N GLN A 295 5.59 18.51 15.48
CA GLN A 295 6.78 18.47 14.64
C GLN A 295 6.53 17.97 13.21
N ASP A 296 5.26 17.71 12.86
CA ASP A 296 4.86 17.11 11.59
C ASP A 296 5.48 15.72 11.32
N LYS A 297 6.05 15.03 12.32
CA LYS A 297 6.56 13.64 12.18
C LYS A 297 5.45 12.60 12.29
N VAL A 298 4.38 12.91 13.02
CA VAL A 298 3.28 12.00 13.30
C VAL A 298 1.94 12.60 12.86
N HIS A 299 1.02 11.75 12.42
CA HIS A 299 -0.41 12.06 12.25
C HIS A 299 -1.23 11.08 13.07
N VAL A 300 -2.14 11.58 13.90
CA VAL A 300 -3.06 10.74 14.68
C VAL A 300 -4.48 10.93 14.17
N GLU A 301 -5.13 9.84 13.79
CA GLU A 301 -6.56 9.81 13.47
C GLU A 301 -7.30 8.99 14.53
N LYS A 302 -8.32 9.56 15.16
CA LYS A 302 -9.17 8.79 16.07
C LYS A 302 -10.01 7.76 15.31
N LEU A 303 -10.28 6.63 15.94
CA LEU A 303 -10.96 5.48 15.34
C LEU A 303 -11.95 4.86 16.32
N THR A 304 -12.98 4.21 15.76
CA THR A 304 -13.91 3.34 16.49
C THR A 304 -14.02 2.01 15.77
N LEU A 305 -14.47 0.97 16.48
CA LEU A 305 -14.86 -0.28 15.85
C LEU A 305 -16.21 -0.10 15.13
N PRO A 306 -16.34 -0.61 13.89
CA PRO A 306 -17.60 -0.57 13.15
C PRO A 306 -18.59 -1.64 13.64
N SER A 307 -19.83 -1.57 13.15
CA SER A 307 -20.95 -2.43 13.56
C SER A 307 -21.27 -2.28 15.05
N SER A 308 -21.90 -3.30 15.63
CA SER A 308 -22.23 -3.45 17.05
C SER A 308 -21.03 -3.79 17.94
N GLN A 309 -19.79 -3.61 17.46
CA GLN A 309 -18.61 -3.86 18.27
C GLN A 309 -18.47 -2.82 19.40
N PRO A 310 -17.94 -3.22 20.57
CA PRO A 310 -17.89 -2.34 21.73
C PRO A 310 -16.91 -1.19 21.51
N ASN A 311 -17.37 0.03 21.74
CA ASN A 311 -16.54 1.24 21.71
C ASN A 311 -16.31 1.88 23.08
N SER A 312 -17.01 1.40 24.12
CA SER A 312 -16.67 1.74 25.50
C SER A 312 -15.26 1.23 25.82
N PRO A 313 -14.35 2.08 26.34
CA PRO A 313 -12.94 1.71 26.47
C PRO A 313 -12.65 0.39 27.18
N GLU A 314 -13.26 0.15 28.34
CA GLU A 314 -13.00 -1.05 29.16
C GLU A 314 -13.44 -2.33 28.45
N ILE A 315 -14.65 -2.27 27.88
CA ILE A 315 -15.23 -3.41 27.16
C ILE A 315 -14.44 -3.67 25.87
N ARG A 316 -14.03 -2.61 25.17
CA ARG A 316 -13.26 -2.69 23.93
C ARG A 316 -11.88 -3.28 24.15
N GLU A 317 -11.17 -2.86 25.20
CA GLU A 317 -9.85 -3.39 25.54
C GLU A 317 -9.92 -4.90 25.84
N LYS A 318 -10.93 -5.32 26.64
CA LYS A 318 -11.18 -6.74 26.90
C LYS A 318 -11.50 -7.50 25.61
N TYR A 319 -12.40 -6.97 24.80
CA TYR A 319 -12.80 -7.56 23.51
C TYR A 319 -11.61 -7.77 22.57
N LEU A 320 -10.74 -6.76 22.42
CA LEU A 320 -9.57 -6.86 21.55
C LEU A 320 -8.53 -7.85 22.07
N LYS A 321 -8.33 -7.93 23.39
CA LYS A 321 -7.44 -8.94 24.02
C LYS A 321 -7.93 -10.36 23.77
N GLU A 322 -9.21 -10.64 24.01
CA GLU A 322 -9.79 -11.97 23.78
C GLU A 322 -9.69 -12.40 22.31
N LYS A 323 -9.95 -11.49 21.37
CA LYS A 323 -9.81 -11.74 19.93
C LYS A 323 -8.36 -11.97 19.46
N MET A 324 -7.37 -11.43 20.17
CA MET A 324 -5.95 -11.72 19.89
C MET A 324 -5.53 -13.10 20.39
N LEU A 325 -6.14 -13.57 21.49
CA LEU A 325 -5.80 -14.84 22.16
C LEU A 325 -6.43 -16.07 21.50
N ASN A 326 -7.55 -15.92 20.80
CA ASN A 326 -8.21 -17.01 20.06
C ASN A 326 -7.54 -17.31 18.69
N ARG A 327 -6.20 -17.29 18.64
CA ARG A 327 -5.41 -17.60 17.44
C ARG A 327 -5.05 -19.07 17.32
#